data_AF-A0A965KMQ0-F1
#
_entry.id   AF-A0A965KMQ0-F1
#
_cell.length_a   1.000
_cell.length_b   1.000
_cell.length_c   1.000
_cell.angle_alpha   90.00
_cell.angle_beta   90.00
_cell.angle_gamma   90.00
#
_symmetry.space_group_name_H-M   'P 1'
#
loop_
_entity.id
_entity.type
_entity.pdbx_description
1 polymer ?
#
loop_
_entity_poly.entity_id
_entity_poly.type
_entity_poly.pdbx_seq_one_letter_code
_entity_poly.pdbx_strand_id
1 'polypeptide(L)' 'MRLKQQIIAILTSCFISPVFAQDPSTEQRMIDHCQKRHPEMSVEQCRAMYQNMKNMTPEQRVERCKRNHPELSAEACQK' A
#
# COMPACT_ATOMS: atom_id res chain seq x y z
N MET A 1 29.96 3.27 -0.75
CA MET A 1 28.78 2.72 -1.46
C MET A 1 27.68 2.30 -0.47
N ARG A 2 26.98 3.24 0.17
CA ARG A 2 25.91 2.92 1.15
C ARG A 2 24.71 3.87 1.03
N LEU A 3 24.07 3.90 -0.15
CA LEU A 3 22.88 4.74 -0.39
C LEU A 3 21.68 3.96 -0.96
N LYS A 4 21.79 2.63 -1.15
CA LYS A 4 20.76 1.83 -1.84
C LYS A 4 19.90 0.93 -0.95
N GLN A 5 20.06 0.96 0.38
CA GLN A 5 19.39 0.00 1.28
C GLN A 5 18.34 0.57 2.24
N GLN A 6 17.95 1.85 2.12
CA GLN A 6 16.97 2.45 3.04
C GLN A 6 15.59 2.75 2.42
N ILE A 7 15.33 2.35 1.18
CA ILE A 7 14.05 2.61 0.49
C ILE A 7 13.06 1.44 0.64
N ILE A 8 13.51 0.27 1.12
CA ILE A 8 12.71 -0.99 1.11
C ILE A 8 12.22 -1.35 2.52
N ALA A 9 11.83 -0.37 3.34
CA ALA A 9 11.40 -0.64 4.72
C ALA A 9 9.98 -0.15 5.08
N ILE A 10 9.27 0.55 4.17
CA ILE A 10 8.01 1.23 4.56
C ILE A 10 6.74 0.49 4.07
N LEU A 11 6.86 -0.60 3.32
CA LEU A 11 5.73 -1.28 2.67
C LEU A 11 5.26 -2.58 3.34
N THR A 12 5.79 -2.94 4.52
CA THR A 12 5.48 -4.24 5.16
C THR A 12 4.42 -4.17 6.26
N SER A 13 3.62 -3.10 6.34
CA SER A 13 2.59 -3.01 7.37
C SER A 13 1.38 -2.26 6.86
N CYS A 14 0.43 -2.98 6.27
CA CYS A 14 -1.00 -2.70 6.43
C CYS A 14 -1.78 -3.94 5.95
N PHE A 15 -2.06 -4.78 6.94
CA PHE A 15 -2.90 -5.95 6.89
C PHE A 15 -4.28 -5.65 6.26
N ILE A 16 -4.70 -6.58 5.41
CA ILE A 16 -6.02 -7.23 5.39
C ILE A 16 -7.17 -6.36 5.91
N SER A 17 -7.99 -5.87 4.97
CA SER A 17 -9.40 -5.59 5.26
C SER A 17 -10.23 -5.84 3.99
N PRO A 18 -11.21 -6.74 4.04
CA PRO A 18 -12.24 -6.82 3.01
C PRO A 18 -13.34 -5.77 3.29
N VAL A 19 -14.23 -5.59 2.32
CA VAL A 19 -15.57 -4.99 2.46
C VAL A 19 -15.69 -3.47 2.28
N PHE A 20 -16.02 -3.09 1.03
CA PHE A 20 -17.37 -2.64 0.65
C PHE A 20 -18.11 -1.71 1.63
N ALA A 21 -17.67 -0.46 1.75
CA ALA A 21 -18.53 0.70 2.02
C ALA A 21 -17.70 1.97 1.76
N GLN A 22 -18.02 2.66 0.68
CA GLN A 22 -17.27 3.83 0.23
C GLN A 22 -17.71 5.05 1.03
N ASP A 23 -17.08 5.25 2.18
CA ASP A 23 -17.27 6.47 2.98
C ASP A 23 -16.15 7.48 2.62
N PRO A 24 -16.48 8.72 2.22
CA PRO A 24 -15.48 9.77 2.03
C PRO A 24 -14.63 10.00 3.30
N SER A 25 -15.16 9.65 4.49
CA SER A 25 -14.42 9.62 5.75
C SER A 25 -13.24 8.67 5.73
N THR A 26 -13.38 7.48 5.12
CA THR A 26 -12.31 6.46 5.10
C THR A 26 -11.17 6.87 4.20
N GLU A 27 -11.47 7.43 3.03
CA GLU A 27 -10.46 7.97 2.12
C GLU A 27 -9.67 9.10 2.80
N GLN A 28 -10.36 10.04 3.43
CA GLN A 28 -9.72 11.17 4.10
C GLN A 28 -8.79 10.69 5.24
N ARG A 29 -9.25 9.74 6.06
CA ARG A 29 -8.42 9.14 7.13
C ARG A 29 -7.17 8.46 6.58
N MET A 30 -7.27 7.78 5.44
CA MET A 30 -6.10 7.16 4.80
C MET A 30 -5.15 8.19 4.19
N ILE A 31 -5.67 9.27 3.61
CA ILE A 31 -4.87 10.39 3.09
C ILE A 31 -4.11 11.07 4.24
N ASP A 32 -4.80 11.38 5.35
CA ASP A 32 -4.18 11.99 6.53
C ASP A 32 -3.09 11.08 7.12
N HIS A 33 -3.34 9.77 7.17
CA HIS A 33 -2.35 8.79 7.61
C HIS A 33 -1.13 8.74 6.68
N CYS A 34 -1.36 8.78 5.36
CA CYS A 34 -0.30 8.82 4.35
C CYS A 34 0.57 10.07 4.52
N GLN A 35 -0.01 11.26 4.68
CA GLN A 35 0.76 12.49 4.87
C GLN A 35 1.57 12.51 6.17
N LYS A 36 1.08 11.88 7.24
CA LYS A 36 1.84 11.74 8.50
C LYS A 36 3.07 10.85 8.35
N ARG A 37 2.98 9.81 7.52
CA ARG A 37 4.06 8.83 7.28
C ARG A 37 5.02 9.30 6.19
N HIS A 38 4.51 10.06 5.23
CA HIS A 38 5.19 10.56 4.05
C HIS A 38 4.95 12.06 3.92
N PRO A 39 5.53 12.89 4.79
CA PRO A 39 5.37 14.35 4.73
C PRO A 39 5.90 14.94 3.42
N GLU A 40 6.77 14.23 2.70
CA GLU A 40 7.25 14.57 1.37
C GLU A 40 6.21 14.37 0.25
N MET A 41 5.13 13.62 0.51
CA MET A 41 4.09 13.34 -0.48
C MET A 41 2.95 14.37 -0.39
N SER A 42 2.49 14.84 -1.55
CA SER A 42 1.33 15.71 -1.62
C SER A 42 0.03 14.93 -1.32
N VAL A 43 -1.01 15.67 -0.92
CA VAL A 43 -2.37 15.12 -0.73
C VAL A 43 -2.82 14.34 -1.98
N GLU A 44 -2.55 14.88 -3.17
CA GLU A 44 -2.92 14.26 -4.44
C GLU A 44 -2.18 12.96 -4.70
N GLN A 45 -0.90 12.88 -4.34
CA GLN A 45 -0.12 11.64 -4.44
C GLN A 45 -0.64 10.58 -3.47
N CYS A 46 -0.96 10.96 -2.23
CA CYS A 46 -1.58 10.06 -1.25
C CYS A 46 -2.96 9.57 -1.72
N ARG A 47 -3.78 10.46 -2.30
CA ARG A 47 -5.08 10.13 -2.89
C ARG A 47 -4.93 9.16 -4.08
N ALA A 48 -3.98 9.43 -4.98
CA ALA A 48 -3.70 8.56 -6.13
C ALA A 48 -3.24 7.17 -5.68
N MET A 49 -2.38 7.10 -4.66
CA MET A 49 -1.95 5.84 -4.07
C MET A 49 -3.13 5.05 -3.50
N TYR A 50 -4.02 5.70 -2.74
CA TYR A 50 -5.21 5.07 -2.20
C TYR A 50 -6.12 4.53 -3.30
N GLN A 51 -6.42 5.33 -4.32
CA GLN A 51 -7.25 4.92 -5.44
C GLN A 51 -6.62 3.78 -6.24
N ASN A 52 -5.30 3.81 -6.45
CA ASN A 52 -4.56 2.71 -7.07
C ASN A 52 -4.70 1.42 -6.27
N MET A 53 -4.56 1.48 -4.94
CA MET A 53 -4.73 0.31 -4.08
C MET A 53 -6.17 -0.22 -4.06
N LYS A 54 -7.15 0.68 -4.03
CA LYS A 54 -8.57 0.33 -4.07
C LYS A 54 -8.93 -0.39 -5.37
N ASN A 55 -8.40 0.06 -6.50
CA ASN A 55 -8.74 -0.46 -7.82
C ASN A 55 -7.88 -1.67 -8.24
N MET A 56 -6.89 -2.08 -7.44
CA MET A 56 -6.14 -3.30 -7.71
C MET A 56 -6.99 -4.54 -7.47
N THR A 57 -7.06 -5.42 -8.47
CA THR A 57 -7.71 -6.73 -8.32
C THR A 57 -6.92 -7.61 -7.34
N PRO A 58 -7.56 -8.64 -6.74
CA PRO A 58 -6.85 -9.60 -5.89
C PRO A 58 -5.62 -10.21 -6.57
N GLU A 59 -5.71 -10.54 -7.85
CA GLU A 59 -4.60 -11.11 -8.64
C GLU A 59 -3.46 -10.10 -8.79
N GLN A 60 -3.78 -8.83 -9.05
CA GLN A 60 -2.78 -7.77 -9.11
C GLN A 60 -2.11 -7.51 -7.76
N ARG A 61 -2.84 -7.67 -6.65
CA ARG A 61 -2.28 -7.59 -5.29
C ARG A 61 -1.30 -8.73 -5.05
N VAL A 62 -1.64 -9.96 -5.44
CA VAL A 62 -0.75 -11.15 -5.35
C VAL A 62 0.52 -10.92 -6.18
N GLU A 63 0.38 -10.50 -7.43
CA GLU A 63 1.54 -10.24 -8.31
C GLU A 63 2.41 -9.08 -7.82
N ARG A 64 1.81 -8.06 -7.19
CA ARG A 64 2.56 -6.99 -6.52
C ARG A 64 3.28 -7.51 -5.27
N CYS A 65 2.63 -8.35 -4.48
CA CYS A 65 3.22 -8.98 -3.29
C CYS A 65 4.43 -9.83 -3.67
N LYS A 66 4.31 -10.73 -4.66
CA LYS A 66 5.43 -11.56 -5.14
C LYS A 66 6.63 -10.74 -5.59
N ARG A 67 6.39 -9.59 -6.22
CA ARG A 67 7.47 -8.69 -6.70
C ARG A 67 8.16 -7.94 -5.56
N ASN A 68 7.39 -7.49 -4.56
CA ASN A 68 7.92 -6.69 -3.46
C ASN A 68 8.49 -7.53 -2.32
N HIS A 69 8.02 -8.76 -2.18
CA HIS A 69 8.42 -9.72 -1.16
C HIS A 69 8.78 -11.05 -1.80
N PRO A 70 9.93 -11.14 -2.50
CA PRO A 70 10.37 -12.39 -3.11
C PRO A 70 10.65 -13.48 -2.08
N GLU A 71 10.88 -13.10 -0.81
CA GLU A 71 11.00 -14.03 0.32
C GLU A 71 9.68 -14.66 0.79
N LEU A 72 8.52 -14.12 0.40
CA LEU A 72 7.22 -14.68 0.79
C LEU A 72 6.79 -15.77 -0.21
N SER A 73 6.25 -16.88 0.32
CA SER A 73 5.67 -17.91 -0.55
C SER A 73 4.44 -17.38 -1.28
N ALA A 74 4.15 -17.93 -2.46
CA ALA A 74 2.98 -17.54 -3.24
C ALA A 74 1.66 -17.66 -2.45
N GLU A 75 1.59 -18.63 -1.53
CA GLU A 75 0.46 -18.86 -0.62
C GLU A 75 0.33 -17.78 0.46
N ALA A 76 1.45 -17.18 0.90
CA ALA A 76 1.45 -16.07 1.84
C ALA A 76 0.97 -14.76 1.18
N CYS A 77 1.17 -14.61 -0.13
CA CYS A 77 0.67 -13.47 -0.90
C CYS A 77 -0.80 -13.58 -1.32
N GLN A 78 -1.40 -14.78 -1.23
CA GLN A 78 -2.81 -15.05 -1.56
C GLN A 78 -3.78 -14.92 -0.37
N LYS A 79 -3.26 -14.82 0.86
CA LYS A 79 -4.03 -14.64 2.09
C LYS A 79 -4.24 -13.16 2.41
#